data_AF-A0A150LJT0-F1
#
_entry.id   AF-A0A150LJT0-F1
#
_cell.length_a   1.000
_cell.length_b   1.000
_cell.length_c   1.000
_cell.angle_alpha   90.00
_cell.angle_beta   90.00
_cell.angle_gamma   90.00
#
_symmetry.space_group_name_H-M   'P 1'
#
loop_
_entity.id
_entity.type
_entity.pdbx_description
1 polymer ?
#
loop_
_entity_poly.entity_id
_entity_poly.type
_entity_poly.pdbx_seq_one_letter_code
_entity_poly.pdbx_strand_id
1 'polypeptide(L)' 'MEEKTFELNDIVEMKKPHPCGTNRWKIIRMGMDIRIKCMGCQHSVLMPRKEFTRKLKKVLGPESEAE' A
#
# COMPACT_ATOMS: atom_id res chain seq x y z
N MET A 1 13.31 -14.70 5.41
CA MET A 1 12.04 -13.97 5.17
C MET A 1 12.35 -12.52 5.49
N GLU A 2 12.68 -11.70 4.51
CA GLU A 2 12.82 -10.26 4.75
C GLU A 2 11.46 -9.73 5.15
N GLU A 3 11.36 -9.26 6.39
CA GLU A 3 10.22 -8.50 6.88
C GLU A 3 10.16 -7.23 6.04
N LYS A 4 9.25 -7.20 5.06
CA LYS A 4 8.94 -5.98 4.33
C LYS A 4 8.31 -5.01 5.32
N THR A 5 9.13 -4.16 5.89
CA THR A 5 8.71 -3.05 6.75
C THR A 5 7.97 -2.05 5.87
N PHE A 6 6.82 -1.59 6.34
CA PHE A 6 6.03 -0.52 5.71
C PHE A 6 5.45 0.34 6.82
N GLU A 7 5.40 1.64 6.56
CA GLU A 7 5.02 2.66 7.53
C GLU A 7 3.75 3.41 7.10
N LEU A 8 3.27 4.30 7.98
CA LEU A 8 2.14 5.17 7.67
C LEU A 8 2.61 6.15 6.59
N ASN A 9 1.78 6.36 5.57
CA ASN A 9 2.06 7.17 4.38
C ASN A 9 3.02 6.55 3.35
N ASP A 10 3.45 5.31 3.56
CA ASP A 10 4.23 4.60 2.53
C ASP A 10 3.41 4.32 1.28
N ILE A 11 4.11 4.36 0.16
CA ILE A 11 3.58 3.92 -1.12
C ILE A 11 3.95 2.47 -1.35
N VAL A 12 2.95 1.63 -1.60
CA VAL A 12 3.10 0.21 -1.84
C VAL A 12 2.48 -0.17 -3.18
N GLU A 13 3.05 -1.21 -3.78
CA GLU A 13 2.52 -1.84 -4.99
C GLU A 13 1.88 -3.19 -4.63
N MET A 14 0.65 -3.38 -5.12
CA MET A 14 -0.11 -4.62 -4.95
C MET A 14 0.23 -5.63 -6.05
N LYS A 15 0.10 -6.93 -5.75
CA LYS A 15 0.27 -8.00 -6.75
C LYS A 15 -0.81 -7.97 -7.82
N LYS A 16 -2.04 -7.60 -7.45
CA LYS A 16 -3.13 -7.43 -8.41
C LYS A 16 -3.07 -6.01 -8.98
N PRO A 17 -3.12 -5.86 -10.32
CA PRO A 17 -3.22 -4.55 -10.92
C PRO A 17 -4.55 -3.89 -10.53
N HIS A 18 -4.49 -2.60 -10.28
CA HIS A 18 -5.63 -1.77 -9.98
C HIS A 18 -6.29 -1.30 -11.30
N PRO A 19 -7.63 -1.35 -11.42
CA PRO A 19 -8.34 -1.04 -12.66
C PRO A 19 -8.09 0.37 -13.23
N CYS A 20 -7.61 1.33 -12.44
CA CYS A 20 -7.27 2.67 -12.97
C CYS A 20 -5.90 2.75 -13.67
N GLY A 21 -5.13 1.65 -13.74
CA GLY A 21 -3.79 1.63 -14.31
C GLY A 21 -2.68 2.13 -13.35
N THR A 22 -3.03 2.90 -12.32
CA THR A 22 -2.09 3.32 -11.27
C THR A 22 -2.03 2.27 -10.15
N ASN A 23 -1.01 1.41 -10.18
CA ASN A 23 -0.79 0.35 -9.16
C ASN A 23 -0.14 0.85 -7.85
N ARG A 24 -0.19 2.17 -7.58
CA ARG A 24 0.41 2.80 -6.41
C ARG A 24 -0.65 3.06 -5.34
N TRP A 25 -0.40 2.54 -4.15
CA TRP A 25 -1.30 2.64 -3.01
C TRP A 25 -0.59 3.29 -1.84
N LYS A 26 -1.18 4.34 -1.27
CA LYS A 26 -0.70 4.99 -0.06
C LYS A 26 -1.34 4.35 1.16
N ILE A 27 -0.55 3.97 2.16
CA ILE A 27 -1.07 3.52 3.45
C ILE A 27 -1.56 4.74 4.23
N ILE A 28 -2.87 4.83 4.47
CA ILE A 28 -3.49 5.94 5.20
C ILE A 28 -3.86 5.57 6.65
N ARG A 29 -3.87 4.28 6.99
CA ARG A 29 -4.10 3.79 8.35
C ARG A 29 -3.35 2.49 8.57
N MET A 30 -2.66 2.40 9.70
CA MET A 30 -2.08 1.15 10.20
C MET A 30 -2.67 0.77 11.55
N GLY A 31 -2.95 -0.52 11.72
CA GLY A 31 -3.55 -1.12 12.91
C GLY A 31 -3.77 -2.62 12.68
N MET A 32 -4.82 -3.18 13.27
CA MET A 32 -5.28 -4.54 12.94
C MET A 32 -5.77 -4.62 11.48
N ASP A 33 -6.47 -3.57 11.05
CA ASP A 33 -6.86 -3.33 9.66
C ASP A 33 -6.01 -2.23 9.05
N ILE A 34 -5.57 -2.47 7.83
CA ILE A 34 -4.80 -1.50 7.04
C ILE A 34 -5.77 -0.87 6.05
N ARG A 35 -5.78 0.46 6.02
CA ARG A 35 -6.49 1.22 4.99
C ARG A 35 -5.47 1.77 4.01
N ILE A 36 -5.68 1.46 2.73
CA ILE A 36 -4.87 1.96 1.63
C ILE A 36 -5.70 2.83 0.69
N LYS A 37 -5.08 3.84 0.10
CA LYS A 37 -5.70 4.76 -0.85
C LYS A 37 -4.94 4.72 -2.17
N CYS A 38 -5.63 4.50 -3.27
CA CYS A 38 -5.01 4.57 -4.60
C CYS A 38 -4.59 6.02 -4.90
N MET A 39 -3.35 6.22 -5.36
CA MET A 39 -2.83 7.54 -5.73
C MET A 39 -3.40 8.06 -7.06
N GLY A 40 -3.92 7.18 -7.92
CA GLY A 40 -4.49 7.57 -9.21
C GLY A 40 -5.97 7.97 -9.16
N CYS A 41 -6.80 7.19 -8.46
CA CYS A 41 -8.26 7.41 -8.43
C CYS A 41 -8.82 7.73 -7.03
N GLN A 42 -7.94 7.93 -6.04
CA GLN A 42 -8.28 8.21 -4.64
C GLN A 42 -9.20 7.17 -3.95
N HIS A 43 -9.39 6.00 -4.53
CA HIS A 43 -10.21 4.94 -3.97
C HIS A 43 -9.55 4.34 -2.71
N SER A 44 -10.31 4.22 -1.63
CA SER A 44 -9.81 3.68 -0.36
C SER A 44 -10.33 2.28 -0.08
N VAL A 45 -9.44 1.35 0.21
CA VAL A 45 -9.76 -0.04 0.58
C VAL A 45 -9.32 -0.29 2.01
N LEU A 46 -10.18 -0.91 2.81
CA LEU A 46 -9.86 -1.39 4.14
C LEU A 46 -9.73 -2.92 4.09
N MET A 47 -8.63 -3.44 4.63
CA MET A 47 -8.39 -4.88 4.63
C MET A 47 -7.55 -5.30 5.85
N PRO A 48 -7.67 -6.55 6.32
CA PRO A 48 -6.88 -7.05 7.43
C PRO A 48 -5.38 -7.07 7.09
N ARG A 49 -4.52 -6.82 8.09
CA ARG A 49 -3.06 -6.84 7.92
C ARG A 49 -2.54 -8.13 7.24
N LYS A 50 -3.07 -9.30 7.64
CA LYS A 50 -2.67 -10.60 7.06
C LYS A 50 -2.93 -10.69 5.56
N GLU A 51 -4.07 -10.18 5.10
CA GLU A 51 -4.38 -10.15 3.68
C GLU A 51 -3.51 -9.13 2.94
N PHE A 52 -3.27 -7.97 3.55
CA PHE A 52 -2.43 -6.92 2.98
C PHE A 52 -1.03 -7.44 2.71
N THR A 53 -0.38 -8.04 3.69
CA THR A 53 0.98 -8.59 3.54
C THR A 53 1.05 -9.69 2.49
N ARG A 54 -0.01 -10.51 2.33
CA ARG A 54 -0.09 -11.53 1.26
C ARG A 54 -0.21 -10.92 -0.14
N LYS A 55 -1.01 -9.85 -0.28
CA LYS A 55 -1.28 -9.16 -1.55
C LYS A 55 -0.21 -8.12 -1.90
N LEU A 56 0.63 -7.72 -0.95
CA LEU A 56 1.74 -6.79 -1.16
C LEU A 56 2.79 -7.41 -2.08
N LYS A 57 3.17 -6.67 -3.13
CA LYS A 57 4.22 -7.05 -4.07
C LYS A 57 5.55 -6.41 -3.67
N LYS A 58 5.57 -5.09 -3.53
CA LYS A 58 6.77 -4.32 -3.19
C LYS A 58 6.37 -3.05 -2.43
N VAL A 59 7.22 -2.60 -1.50
CA VAL A 59 7.13 -1.27 -0.90
C VAL A 59 7.99 -0.35 -1.76
N LEU A 60 7.40 0.75 -2.25
CA LEU A 60 8.10 1.72 -3.09
C LEU A 60 8.89 2.75 -2.24
N GLY A 61 8.50 2.92 -0.98
CA GLY A 61 9.11 3.85 -0.02
C GLY A 61 8.10 4.87 0.50
N PRO A 62 8.51 5.74 1.42
CA PRO A 62 7.69 6.85 1.89
C PRO A 62 7.43 7.83 0.75
N GLU A 63 6.31 8.56 0.83
CA GLU A 63 5.97 9.62 -0.11
C GLU A 63 7.01 10.77 -0.13
N SER A 64 7.96 10.80 0.80
CA SER A 64 8.93 11.87 1.02
C SER A 64 10.39 11.58 0.64
N GLU A 65 10.74 10.42 0.08
CA GLU A 65 12.12 10.13 -0.37
C GLU A 65 12.26 10.19 -1.91
N ALA A 66 11.93 11.36 -2.45
CA ALA A 66 12.41 11.78 -3.76
C ALA A 66 12.96 13.20 -3.60
N GLU A 67 14.19 13.28 -3.11
CA GLU A 67 15.08 14.42 -3.35
C GLU A 67 15.74 14.25 -4.73
#